data_AF-A0A2D8AIU4-F1
#
_entry.id   AF-A0A2D8AIU4-F1
#
_cell.length_a   1.000
_cell.length_b   1.000
_cell.length_c   1.000
_cell.angle_alpha   90.00
_cell.angle_beta   90.00
_cell.angle_gamma   90.00
#
_symmetry.space_group_name_H-M   'P 1'
#
loop_
_entity.id
_entity.type
_entity.pdbx_description
1 polymer ?
#
loop_
_entity_poly.entity_id
_entity_poly.type
_entity_poly.pdbx_seq_one_letter_code
_entity_poly.pdbx_strand_id
1 'polypeptide(L)'
;MPSNLEEWLTHISRVHPREIELGLGRVQCIAQSMSLSNPSKVITVAGTNGKGSVVSVMESLLCHAGIPVGAYTSPHLHCFNERIRLQGLPCDEDLICEAFSEIDAIRGELSLSYFEFATLAALWIFRRKRVSVALLEVGLGGRLDAVNVLDPDVSVITAVGLDHQDWLGDSREEIGLEKAGILRQGGNFVCGDPDPPLSVIRKARELSCISLYQGQEFGLRTDEQSEETQWWGVKPDGSGMCASFPAVTAVLPLNVSTALQALASAGTEVDLEQAAGILATVRAPGRQELTQDRMT
;
A
#
# COMPACT_ATOMS: atom_id res chain seq x y z
N MET A 1 -17.78 -25.78 -9.27
CA MET A 1 -17.10 -24.53 -8.87
C MET A 1 -16.87 -24.60 -7.36
N PRO A 2 -15.78 -24.01 -6.84
CA PRO A 2 -15.53 -23.94 -5.40
C PRO A 2 -16.71 -23.32 -4.64
N SER A 3 -17.02 -23.84 -3.47
CA SER A 3 -18.21 -23.50 -2.68
C SER A 3 -17.95 -22.55 -1.51
N ASN A 4 -16.69 -22.39 -1.11
CA ASN A 4 -16.23 -21.53 -0.02
C ASN A 4 -14.80 -21.01 -0.32
N LEU A 5 -14.28 -20.13 0.53
CA LEU A 5 -12.98 -19.51 0.29
C LEU A 5 -11.83 -20.50 0.38
N GLU A 6 -11.85 -21.48 1.28
CA GLU A 6 -10.78 -22.49 1.38
C GLU A 6 -10.64 -23.31 0.08
N GLU A 7 -11.77 -23.71 -0.51
CA GLU A 7 -11.79 -24.38 -1.81
C GLU A 7 -11.30 -23.46 -2.94
N TRP A 8 -11.67 -22.17 -2.91
CA TRP A 8 -11.18 -21.18 -3.87
C TRP A 8 -9.66 -20.99 -3.76
N LEU A 9 -9.13 -20.84 -2.54
CA LEU A 9 -7.70 -20.69 -2.29
C LEU A 9 -6.93 -21.92 -2.79
N THR A 10 -7.46 -23.12 -2.51
CA THR A 10 -6.90 -24.37 -3.03
C THR A 10 -6.91 -24.43 -4.56
N HIS A 11 -8.00 -23.95 -5.19
CA HIS A 11 -8.13 -23.89 -6.64
C HIS A 11 -7.11 -22.92 -7.26
N ILE A 12 -7.06 -21.66 -6.81
CA ILE A 12 -6.16 -20.65 -7.39
C ILE A 12 -4.69 -20.99 -7.18
N SER A 13 -4.33 -21.66 -6.07
CA SER A 13 -2.97 -22.17 -5.85
C SER A 13 -2.56 -23.28 -6.84
N ARG A 14 -3.52 -23.95 -7.49
CA ARG A 14 -3.25 -24.96 -8.54
C ARG A 14 -3.29 -24.40 -9.96
N VAL A 15 -3.90 -23.23 -10.18
CA VAL A 15 -4.04 -22.60 -11.50
C VAL A 15 -2.69 -22.19 -12.09
N HIS A 16 -1.71 -21.89 -11.23
CA HIS A 16 -0.39 -21.46 -11.67
C HIS A 16 0.72 -22.27 -10.98
N PRO A 17 1.66 -22.89 -11.74
CA PRO A 17 2.67 -23.81 -11.21
C PRO A 17 3.75 -23.14 -10.36
N ARG A 18 3.86 -21.81 -10.37
CA ARG A 18 4.80 -21.03 -9.56
C ARG A 18 4.02 -20.13 -8.60
N GLU A 19 4.57 -19.91 -7.42
CA GLU A 19 3.96 -18.98 -6.46
C GLU A 19 4.12 -17.52 -6.92
N ILE A 20 5.25 -17.22 -7.56
CA ILE A 20 5.61 -15.89 -8.05
C ILE A 20 5.85 -15.95 -9.56
N GLU A 21 5.13 -15.11 -10.30
CA GLU A 21 5.44 -14.78 -11.69
C GLU A 21 5.16 -13.29 -11.92
N LEU A 22 6.23 -12.53 -12.14
CA LEU A 22 6.17 -11.09 -12.36
C LEU A 22 5.79 -10.76 -13.81
N GLY A 23 4.91 -9.78 -13.98
CA GLY A 23 4.46 -9.32 -15.29
C GLY A 23 3.07 -8.69 -15.22
N LEU A 24 2.84 -7.68 -16.05
CA LEU A 24 1.57 -6.96 -16.05
C LEU A 24 0.57 -7.43 -17.11
N GLY A 25 1.02 -8.12 -18.16
CA GLY A 25 0.18 -8.37 -19.34
C GLY A 25 -1.09 -9.18 -19.03
N ARG A 26 -1.01 -10.18 -18.15
CA ARG A 26 -2.14 -11.05 -17.81
C ARG A 26 -3.14 -10.34 -16.92
N VAL A 27 -2.67 -9.74 -15.82
CA VAL A 27 -3.50 -8.96 -14.92
C VAL A 27 -4.16 -7.77 -15.63
N GLN A 28 -3.44 -7.08 -16.53
CA GLN A 28 -3.99 -6.01 -17.36
C GLN A 28 -5.12 -6.50 -18.26
N CYS A 29 -4.93 -7.64 -18.93
CA CYS A 29 -5.96 -8.23 -19.80
C CYS A 29 -7.27 -8.49 -19.04
N ILE A 30 -7.17 -9.05 -17.84
CA ILE A 30 -8.35 -9.37 -17.02
C ILE A 30 -8.96 -8.10 -16.41
N ALA A 31 -8.14 -7.19 -15.88
CA ALA A 31 -8.61 -5.91 -15.36
C ALA A 31 -9.37 -5.10 -16.42
N GLN A 32 -8.89 -5.07 -17.66
CA GLN A 32 -9.58 -4.43 -18.79
C GLN A 32 -10.89 -5.13 -19.12
N SER A 33 -10.90 -6.47 -19.20
CA SER A 33 -12.11 -7.26 -19.48
C SER A 33 -13.19 -7.06 -18.41
N MET A 34 -12.78 -6.90 -17.15
CA MET A 34 -13.65 -6.59 -16.02
C MET A 34 -14.01 -5.10 -15.92
N SER A 35 -13.45 -4.24 -16.78
CA SER A 35 -13.57 -2.78 -16.72
C SER A 35 -13.21 -2.23 -15.33
N LEU A 36 -12.14 -2.75 -14.74
CA LEU A 36 -11.58 -2.24 -13.49
C LEU A 36 -10.83 -0.95 -13.81
N SER A 37 -11.21 0.13 -13.14
CA SER A 37 -10.63 1.46 -13.29
C SER A 37 -10.20 1.99 -11.94
N ASN A 38 -9.37 3.02 -11.94
CA ASN A 38 -9.02 3.75 -10.74
C ASN A 38 -10.28 4.23 -9.99
N PRO A 39 -10.32 4.06 -8.66
CA PRO A 39 -11.10 4.91 -7.75
C PRO A 39 -10.75 6.40 -7.92
N SER A 40 -11.44 7.27 -7.17
CA SER A 40 -11.14 8.71 -7.15
C SER A 40 -9.71 9.02 -6.77
N LYS A 41 -9.11 8.20 -5.89
CA LYS A 41 -7.71 8.27 -5.49
C LYS A 41 -7.09 6.89 -5.38
N VAL A 42 -5.87 6.75 -5.89
CA VAL A 42 -5.03 5.55 -5.73
C VAL A 42 -3.69 5.95 -5.11
N ILE A 43 -3.35 5.34 -3.98
CA ILE A 43 -2.04 5.47 -3.35
C ILE A 43 -1.36 4.11 -3.37
N THR A 44 -0.26 4.00 -4.11
CA THR A 44 0.50 2.75 -4.24
C THR A 44 1.76 2.81 -3.40
N VAL A 45 1.97 1.81 -2.55
CA VAL A 45 3.03 1.77 -1.54
C VAL A 45 4.00 0.63 -1.84
N ALA A 46 5.19 0.98 -2.31
CA ALA A 46 6.34 0.08 -2.45
C ALA A 46 7.35 0.30 -1.33
N GLY A 47 8.28 -0.64 -1.18
CA GLY A 47 9.31 -0.60 -0.14
C GLY A 47 9.79 -1.98 0.25
N THR A 48 10.95 -2.07 0.88
CA THR A 48 11.44 -3.29 1.52
C THR A 48 10.67 -3.50 2.81
N ASN A 49 10.71 -2.51 3.72
CA ASN A 49 10.01 -2.53 5.00
C ASN A 49 9.02 -1.37 5.16
N GLY A 50 8.03 -1.53 6.04
CA GLY A 50 7.12 -0.45 6.44
C GLY A 50 5.87 -0.25 5.57
N LYS A 51 5.77 -0.90 4.40
CA LYS A 51 4.62 -0.81 3.48
C LYS A 51 3.26 -0.96 4.16
N GLY A 52 2.97 -2.14 4.72
CA GLY A 52 1.73 -2.40 5.45
C GLY A 52 1.48 -1.42 6.61
N SER A 53 2.51 -0.98 7.34
CA SER A 53 2.37 -0.01 8.42
C SER A 53 1.96 1.39 7.92
N VAL A 54 2.54 1.85 6.82
CA VAL A 54 2.14 3.10 6.16
C VAL A 54 0.69 2.99 5.68
N VAL A 55 0.30 1.85 5.08
CA VAL A 55 -1.09 1.59 4.69
C VAL A 55 -2.03 1.63 5.90
N SER A 56 -1.70 0.97 7.01
CA SER A 56 -2.53 0.98 8.24
C SER A 56 -2.72 2.37 8.82
N VAL A 57 -1.68 3.21 8.82
CA VAL A 57 -1.79 4.61 9.28
C VAL A 57 -2.73 5.40 8.38
N MET A 58 -2.52 5.33 7.05
CA MET A 58 -3.38 6.03 6.10
C MET A 58 -4.83 5.55 6.18
N GLU A 59 -5.05 4.24 6.26
CA GLU A 59 -6.37 3.62 6.38
C GLU A 59 -7.10 4.11 7.62
N SER A 60 -6.42 4.14 8.77
CA SER A 60 -7.01 4.59 10.04
C SER A 60 -7.45 6.05 9.98
N LEU A 61 -6.62 6.92 9.40
CA LEU A 61 -6.93 8.35 9.24
C LEU A 61 -8.11 8.56 8.28
N LEU A 62 -8.14 7.85 7.16
CA LEU A 62 -9.24 7.91 6.20
C LEU A 62 -10.55 7.36 6.79
N CYS A 63 -10.49 6.26 7.55
CA CYS A 63 -11.64 5.72 8.27
C CYS A 63 -12.20 6.71 9.29
N HIS A 64 -11.32 7.36 10.06
CA HIS A 64 -11.71 8.38 11.02
C HIS A 64 -12.38 9.58 10.36
N ALA A 65 -11.89 9.99 9.18
CA ALA A 65 -12.50 11.06 8.38
C ALA A 65 -13.80 10.63 7.65
N GLY A 66 -14.24 9.37 7.78
CA GLY A 66 -15.43 8.86 7.10
C GLY A 66 -15.27 8.73 5.58
N ILE A 67 -14.04 8.78 5.07
CA ILE A 67 -13.76 8.66 3.63
C ILE A 67 -13.84 7.18 3.24
N PRO A 68 -14.57 6.82 2.17
CA PRO A 68 -14.62 5.44 1.68
C PRO A 68 -13.24 4.96 1.22
N VAL A 69 -12.59 4.14 2.03
CA VAL A 69 -11.25 3.59 1.83
C VAL A 69 -11.28 2.08 1.70
N GLY A 70 -10.48 1.57 0.76
CA GLY A 70 -10.16 0.16 0.62
C GLY A 70 -8.65 -0.03 0.71
N ALA A 71 -8.19 -1.02 1.47
CA ALA A 71 -6.77 -1.34 1.60
C ALA A 71 -6.49 -2.75 1.09
N TYR A 72 -5.50 -2.88 0.21
CA TYR A 72 -4.96 -4.16 -0.24
C TYR A 72 -3.55 -4.34 0.30
N THR A 73 -3.34 -5.35 1.14
CA THR A 73 -2.06 -5.62 1.81
C THR A 73 -1.62 -7.08 1.69
N SER A 74 -0.31 -7.33 1.88
CA SER A 74 0.23 -8.69 1.86
C SER A 74 1.52 -8.85 2.68
N PRO A 75 1.85 -10.06 3.17
CA PRO A 75 0.97 -11.24 3.26
C PRO A 75 -0.14 -11.05 4.32
N HIS A 76 -0.97 -12.07 4.53
CA HIS A 76 -1.85 -12.15 5.71
C HIS A 76 -1.16 -12.92 6.85
N LEU A 77 -1.63 -12.72 8.09
CA LEU A 77 -1.13 -13.41 9.28
C LEU A 77 -1.98 -14.62 9.64
N HIS A 78 -3.31 -14.51 9.63
CA HIS A 78 -4.19 -15.60 10.05
C HIS A 78 -5.13 -16.06 8.93
N CYS A 79 -5.77 -15.14 8.22
CA CYS A 79 -6.75 -15.46 7.19
C CYS A 79 -6.62 -14.55 5.95
N PHE A 80 -7.00 -15.08 4.78
CA PHE A 80 -6.89 -14.38 3.52
C PHE A 80 -7.63 -13.04 3.50
N ASN A 81 -8.76 -12.95 4.19
CA ASN A 81 -9.61 -11.76 4.29
C ASN A 81 -8.84 -10.53 4.75
N GLU A 82 -7.78 -10.70 5.55
CA GLU A 82 -6.91 -9.60 6.00
C GLU A 82 -6.24 -8.85 4.84
N ARG A 83 -6.05 -9.52 3.70
CA ARG A 83 -5.45 -8.90 2.50
C ARG A 83 -6.33 -7.81 1.91
N ILE A 84 -7.65 -7.90 2.06
CA ILE A 84 -8.60 -6.97 1.45
C ILE A 84 -9.45 -6.37 2.55
N ARG A 85 -9.26 -5.09 2.85
CA ARG A 85 -10.04 -4.40 3.88
C ARG A 85 -10.89 -3.28 3.30
N LEU A 86 -12.07 -3.11 3.90
CA LEU A 86 -13.03 -2.05 3.59
C LEU A 86 -13.33 -1.31 4.88
N GLN A 87 -13.13 0.01 4.92
CA GLN A 87 -13.26 0.80 6.15
C GLN A 87 -12.52 0.19 7.36
N GLY A 88 -11.29 -0.30 7.17
CA GLY A 88 -10.48 -0.86 8.25
C GLY A 88 -10.83 -2.29 8.68
N LEU A 89 -11.84 -2.92 8.09
CA LEU A 89 -12.29 -4.27 8.44
C LEU A 89 -11.95 -5.27 7.32
N PRO A 90 -11.49 -6.50 7.66
CA PRO A 90 -11.34 -7.58 6.69
C PRO A 90 -12.62 -7.82 5.90
N CYS A 91 -12.47 -8.06 4.59
CA CYS A 91 -13.59 -8.23 3.68
C CYS A 91 -14.34 -9.55 3.95
N ASP A 92 -15.65 -9.56 3.74
CA ASP A 92 -16.48 -10.75 3.86
C ASP A 92 -16.05 -11.85 2.90
N GLU A 93 -16.08 -13.09 3.37
CA GLU A 93 -15.70 -14.28 2.61
C GLU A 93 -16.51 -14.43 1.32
N ASP A 94 -17.84 -14.32 1.42
CA ASP A 94 -18.76 -14.46 0.29
C ASP A 94 -18.45 -13.47 -0.84
N LEU A 95 -18.04 -12.25 -0.49
CA LEU A 95 -17.71 -11.22 -1.46
C LEU A 95 -16.38 -11.51 -2.17
N ILE A 96 -15.41 -12.10 -1.46
CA ILE A 96 -14.16 -12.58 -2.05
C ILE A 96 -14.43 -13.75 -2.99
N CYS A 97 -15.28 -14.71 -2.59
CA CYS A 97 -15.68 -15.82 -3.43
C CYS A 97 -16.44 -15.35 -4.69
N GLU A 98 -17.31 -14.35 -4.57
CA GLU A 98 -17.98 -13.72 -5.72
C GLU A 98 -16.94 -13.13 -6.69
N ALA A 99 -15.97 -12.37 -6.17
CA ALA A 99 -14.90 -11.79 -6.98
C ALA A 99 -14.05 -12.87 -7.70
N PHE A 100 -13.67 -13.95 -7.00
CA PHE A 100 -12.91 -15.04 -7.59
C PHE A 100 -13.70 -15.79 -8.67
N SER A 101 -14.99 -15.99 -8.47
CA SER A 101 -15.86 -16.60 -9.47
C SER A 101 -15.91 -15.78 -10.76
N GLU A 102 -16.05 -14.45 -10.64
CA GLU A 102 -16.05 -13.55 -11.80
C GLU A 102 -14.69 -13.57 -12.54
N ILE A 103 -13.58 -13.55 -11.81
CA ILE A 103 -12.23 -13.61 -12.39
C ILE A 103 -12.01 -14.95 -13.11
N ASP A 104 -12.39 -16.07 -12.49
CA ASP A 104 -12.21 -17.42 -13.05
C ASP A 104 -13.06 -17.61 -14.32
N ALA A 105 -14.27 -17.04 -14.36
CA ALA A 105 -15.11 -17.06 -15.55
C ALA A 105 -14.51 -16.24 -16.71
N ILE A 106 -13.91 -15.09 -16.43
CA ILE A 106 -13.35 -14.18 -17.45
C ILE A 106 -11.98 -14.66 -17.95
N ARG A 107 -11.13 -15.19 -17.08
CA ARG A 107 -9.78 -15.62 -17.48
C ARG A 107 -9.79 -16.80 -18.45
N GLY A 108 -10.80 -17.67 -18.38
CA GLY A 108 -10.85 -18.92 -19.13
C GLY A 108 -9.58 -19.76 -18.90
N GLU A 109 -8.80 -19.98 -19.95
CA GLU A 109 -7.55 -20.74 -19.89
C GLU A 109 -6.32 -19.90 -19.51
N LEU A 110 -6.45 -18.57 -19.41
CA LEU A 110 -5.34 -17.71 -19.00
C LEU A 110 -4.94 -18.06 -17.55
N SER A 111 -3.68 -18.47 -17.37
CA SER A 111 -3.12 -18.78 -16.05
C SER A 111 -2.79 -17.48 -15.32
N LEU A 112 -3.35 -17.30 -14.14
CA LEU A 112 -3.05 -16.19 -13.23
C LEU A 112 -2.40 -16.75 -11.97
N SER A 113 -1.35 -16.10 -11.50
CA SER A 113 -0.75 -16.37 -10.20
C SER A 113 -1.74 -16.08 -9.07
N TYR A 114 -1.46 -16.65 -7.89
CA TYR A 114 -2.22 -16.39 -6.67
C TYR A 114 -2.33 -14.88 -6.37
N PHE A 115 -1.22 -14.15 -6.56
CA PHE A 115 -1.17 -12.72 -6.27
C PHE A 115 -1.92 -11.88 -7.31
N GLU A 116 -1.90 -12.25 -8.60
CA GLU A 116 -2.72 -11.60 -9.62
C GLU A 116 -4.22 -11.80 -9.34
N PHE A 117 -4.64 -13.01 -8.93
CA PHE A 117 -6.02 -13.28 -8.49
C PHE A 117 -6.44 -12.40 -7.31
N ALA A 118 -5.61 -12.36 -6.26
CA ALA A 118 -5.90 -11.56 -5.07
C ALA A 118 -5.99 -10.06 -5.39
N THR A 119 -5.10 -9.57 -6.26
CA THR A 119 -5.10 -8.16 -6.69
C THR A 119 -6.36 -7.83 -7.48
N LEU A 120 -6.73 -8.64 -8.47
CA LEU A 120 -7.96 -8.46 -9.25
C LEU A 120 -9.21 -8.50 -8.37
N ALA A 121 -9.24 -9.40 -7.37
CA ALA A 121 -10.34 -9.48 -6.43
C ALA A 121 -10.46 -8.20 -5.60
N ALA A 122 -9.35 -7.67 -5.06
CA ALA A 122 -9.34 -6.41 -4.32
C ALA A 122 -9.89 -5.25 -5.17
N LEU A 123 -9.40 -5.12 -6.41
CA LEU A 123 -9.83 -4.06 -7.33
C LEU A 123 -11.32 -4.18 -7.71
N TRP A 124 -11.80 -5.39 -7.98
CA TRP A 124 -13.22 -5.63 -8.26
C TRP A 124 -14.10 -5.28 -7.05
N ILE A 125 -13.69 -5.68 -5.84
CA ILE A 125 -14.39 -5.39 -4.59
C ILE A 125 -14.44 -3.88 -4.34
N PHE A 126 -13.31 -3.18 -4.49
CA PHE A 126 -13.24 -1.73 -4.31
C PHE A 126 -14.18 -0.98 -5.25
N ARG A 127 -14.24 -1.39 -6.52
CA ARG A 127 -15.20 -0.84 -7.48
C ARG A 127 -16.65 -1.11 -7.04
N ARG A 128 -16.98 -2.35 -6.68
CA ARG A 128 -18.34 -2.75 -6.28
C ARG A 128 -18.81 -2.02 -5.02
N LYS A 129 -17.90 -1.75 -4.09
CA LYS A 129 -18.15 -1.04 -2.83
C LYS A 129 -17.98 0.47 -2.92
N ARG A 130 -17.69 1.01 -4.11
CA ARG A 130 -17.51 2.45 -4.38
C ARG A 130 -16.47 3.09 -3.45
N VAL A 131 -15.36 2.38 -3.26
CA VAL A 131 -14.18 2.94 -2.58
C VAL A 131 -13.77 4.22 -3.31
N SER A 132 -13.51 5.27 -2.55
CA SER A 132 -13.02 6.56 -3.06
C SER A 132 -11.49 6.60 -3.05
N VAL A 133 -10.86 6.06 -2.00
CA VAL A 133 -9.40 5.98 -1.87
C VAL A 133 -8.96 4.52 -1.78
N ALA A 134 -8.21 4.03 -2.77
CA ALA A 134 -7.56 2.72 -2.70
C ALA A 134 -6.12 2.87 -2.21
N LEU A 135 -5.79 2.16 -1.13
CA LEU A 135 -4.44 2.01 -0.61
C LEU A 135 -3.91 0.66 -1.05
N LEU A 136 -2.85 0.66 -1.84
CA LEU A 136 -2.38 -0.52 -2.54
C LEU A 136 -0.93 -0.83 -2.17
N GLU A 137 -0.71 -1.84 -1.35
CA GLU A 137 0.64 -2.34 -1.03
C GLU A 137 1.15 -3.24 -2.17
N VAL A 138 2.32 -2.90 -2.69
CA VAL A 138 3.06 -3.73 -3.65
C VAL A 138 3.51 -5.02 -2.97
N GLY A 139 3.28 -6.16 -3.62
CA GLY A 139 3.71 -7.47 -3.13
C GLY A 139 5.23 -7.63 -3.23
N LEU A 140 5.78 -7.49 -4.44
CA LEU A 140 7.20 -7.67 -4.72
C LEU A 140 7.73 -6.66 -5.73
N GLY A 141 8.83 -5.98 -5.39
CA GLY A 141 9.47 -5.01 -6.28
C GLY A 141 8.61 -3.77 -6.47
N GLY A 142 7.92 -3.68 -7.61
CA GLY A 142 7.04 -2.56 -7.98
C GLY A 142 6.71 -2.57 -9.48
N ARG A 143 7.72 -2.45 -10.34
CA ARG A 143 7.59 -2.31 -11.80
C ARG A 143 6.67 -3.35 -12.45
N LEU A 144 6.82 -4.62 -12.07
CA LEU A 144 6.09 -5.76 -12.64
C LEU A 144 5.08 -6.38 -11.68
N ASP A 145 4.84 -5.73 -10.54
CA ASP A 145 3.90 -6.21 -9.53
C ASP A 145 2.46 -6.00 -10.00
N ALA A 146 1.57 -6.96 -9.74
CA ALA A 146 0.18 -6.91 -10.21
C ALA A 146 -0.56 -5.63 -9.78
N VAL A 147 -0.17 -5.05 -8.65
CA VAL A 147 -0.75 -3.83 -8.10
C VAL A 147 -0.44 -2.60 -8.97
N ASN A 148 0.65 -2.64 -9.73
CA ASN A 148 1.06 -1.61 -10.68
C ASN A 148 0.20 -1.59 -11.97
N VAL A 149 -0.89 -2.36 -12.01
CA VAL A 149 -1.93 -2.30 -13.06
C VAL A 149 -2.71 -0.98 -13.02
N LEU A 150 -2.84 -0.36 -11.84
CA LEU A 150 -3.47 0.95 -11.67
C LEU A 150 -2.44 2.07 -11.69
N ASP A 151 -2.85 3.24 -12.15
CA ASP A 151 -2.03 4.45 -12.12
C ASP A 151 -2.23 5.18 -10.79
N PRO A 152 -1.21 5.29 -9.93
CA PRO A 152 -1.36 5.98 -8.65
C PRO A 152 -1.45 7.51 -8.82
N ASP A 153 -2.29 8.15 -8.01
CA ASP A 153 -2.23 9.60 -7.74
C ASP A 153 -0.99 9.96 -6.91
N VAL A 154 -0.59 9.04 -6.02
CA VAL A 154 0.61 9.16 -5.18
C VAL A 154 1.35 7.82 -5.14
N SER A 155 2.60 7.83 -5.56
CA SER A 155 3.52 6.70 -5.40
C SER A 155 4.34 6.90 -4.13
N VAL A 156 4.41 5.87 -3.29
CA VAL A 156 5.16 5.89 -2.03
C VAL A 156 6.25 4.83 -2.06
N ILE A 157 7.49 5.21 -1.74
CA ILE A 157 8.57 4.25 -1.43
C ILE A 157 8.95 4.44 0.03
N THR A 158 8.63 3.46 0.87
CA THR A 158 8.83 3.56 2.32
C THR A 158 10.28 3.41 2.75
N ALA A 159 10.99 2.43 2.18
CA ALA A 159 12.41 2.17 2.43
C ALA A 159 12.96 1.25 1.33
N VAL A 160 14.26 1.35 1.03
CA VAL A 160 14.99 0.43 0.18
C VAL A 160 16.06 -0.29 1.01
N GLY A 161 16.06 -1.61 0.93
CA GLY A 161 17.03 -2.47 1.61
C GLY A 161 17.22 -3.77 0.83
N LEU A 162 18.28 -4.50 1.14
CA LEU A 162 18.59 -5.79 0.51
C LEU A 162 17.56 -6.83 0.97
N ASP A 163 16.71 -7.26 0.04
CA ASP A 163 15.69 -8.30 0.24
C ASP A 163 15.23 -8.81 -1.14
N HIS A 164 14.78 -10.07 -1.20
CA HIS A 164 14.34 -10.74 -2.43
C HIS A 164 15.32 -10.59 -3.62
N GLN A 165 16.63 -10.72 -3.35
CA GLN A 165 17.69 -10.48 -4.32
C GLN A 165 17.58 -11.33 -5.59
N ASP A 166 17.09 -12.57 -5.47
CA ASP A 166 16.84 -13.48 -6.60
C ASP A 166 15.93 -12.88 -7.69
N TRP A 167 15.09 -11.90 -7.32
CA TRP A 167 14.14 -11.24 -8.22
C TRP A 167 14.49 -9.79 -8.51
N LEU A 168 15.08 -9.09 -7.54
CA LEU A 168 15.20 -7.62 -7.57
C LEU A 168 16.63 -7.11 -7.77
N GLY A 169 17.62 -8.02 -7.76
CA GLY A 169 19.04 -7.70 -7.85
C GLY A 169 19.75 -7.67 -6.50
N ASP A 170 21.07 -7.53 -6.54
CA ASP A 170 21.98 -7.73 -5.40
C ASP A 170 22.39 -6.42 -4.72
N SER A 171 21.79 -5.29 -5.12
CA SER A 171 22.15 -3.97 -4.63
C SER A 171 20.93 -3.09 -4.33
N ARG A 172 21.10 -2.12 -3.41
CA ARG A 172 20.10 -1.06 -3.16
C ARG A 172 19.72 -0.32 -4.44
N GLU A 173 20.66 -0.17 -5.37
CA GLU A 173 20.43 0.53 -6.65
C GLU A 173 19.46 -0.25 -7.55
N GLU A 174 19.69 -1.55 -7.75
CA GLU A 174 18.82 -2.41 -8.57
C GLU A 174 17.44 -2.57 -7.91
N ILE A 175 17.41 -2.87 -6.62
CA ILE A 175 16.17 -3.01 -5.85
C ILE A 175 15.38 -1.69 -5.85
N GLY A 176 16.07 -0.56 -5.70
CA GLY A 176 15.48 0.77 -5.76
C GLY A 176 14.85 1.05 -7.13
N LEU A 177 15.49 0.63 -8.22
CA LEU A 177 14.97 0.82 -9.57
C LEU A 177 13.69 0.00 -9.81
N GLU A 178 13.63 -1.23 -9.34
CA GLU A 178 12.42 -2.05 -9.42
C GLU A 178 11.25 -1.43 -8.64
N LYS A 179 11.51 -0.90 -7.44
CA LYS A 179 10.52 -0.17 -6.64
C LYS A 179 10.09 1.13 -7.33
N ALA A 180 11.02 1.86 -7.93
CA ALA A 180 10.73 3.09 -8.67
C ALA A 180 9.85 2.87 -9.91
N GLY A 181 9.60 1.62 -10.31
CA GLY A 181 8.67 1.29 -11.38
C GLY A 181 7.19 1.62 -11.09
N ILE A 182 6.83 1.95 -9.85
CA ILE A 182 5.49 2.45 -9.52
C ILE A 182 5.31 3.95 -9.73
N LEU A 183 6.37 4.70 -10.05
CA LEU A 183 6.28 6.13 -10.32
C LEU A 183 5.58 6.38 -11.65
N ARG A 184 5.02 7.58 -11.81
CA ARG A 184 4.34 8.02 -13.04
C ARG A 184 4.89 9.37 -13.49
N GLN A 185 4.84 9.62 -14.80
CA GLN A 185 5.30 10.89 -15.39
C GLN A 185 4.55 12.06 -14.77
N GLY A 186 5.26 13.02 -14.19
CA GLY A 186 4.68 14.18 -13.51
C GLY A 186 3.90 13.85 -12.23
N GLY A 187 3.95 12.59 -11.77
CA GLY A 187 3.18 12.13 -10.61
C GLY A 187 3.76 12.60 -9.27
N ASN A 188 2.94 12.53 -8.22
CA ASN A 188 3.38 12.79 -6.86
C ASN A 188 4.17 11.59 -6.33
N PHE A 189 5.36 11.85 -5.80
CA PHE A 189 6.25 10.83 -5.25
C PHE A 189 6.64 11.19 -3.82
N VAL A 190 6.35 10.29 -2.88
CA VAL A 190 6.77 10.40 -1.48
C VAL A 190 7.80 9.32 -1.17
N CYS A 191 9.00 9.75 -0.78
CA CYS A 191 10.11 8.88 -0.41
C CYS A 191 10.33 8.91 1.11
N GLY A 192 9.92 7.84 1.77
CA GLY A 192 10.12 7.61 3.20
C GLY A 192 11.53 7.12 3.57
N ASP A 193 12.32 6.67 2.59
CA ASP A 193 13.71 6.27 2.82
C ASP A 193 14.55 7.51 3.13
N PRO A 194 15.21 7.61 4.30
CA PRO A 194 16.08 8.73 4.63
C PRO A 194 17.39 8.76 3.83
N ASP A 195 17.78 7.63 3.21
CA ASP A 195 18.97 7.52 2.36
C ASP A 195 18.63 6.80 1.03
N PRO A 196 17.80 7.42 0.17
CA PRO A 196 17.31 6.76 -1.03
C PRO A 196 18.44 6.52 -2.03
N PRO A 197 18.49 5.33 -2.67
CA PRO A 197 19.48 5.05 -3.69
C PRO A 197 19.37 6.01 -4.88
N LEU A 198 20.49 6.24 -5.57
CA LEU A 198 20.56 7.17 -6.69
C LEU A 198 19.63 6.76 -7.84
N SER A 199 19.40 5.46 -8.03
CA SER A 199 18.48 4.92 -9.02
C SER A 199 17.05 5.45 -8.84
N VAL A 200 16.54 5.50 -7.61
CA VAL A 200 15.22 6.05 -7.29
C VAL A 200 15.17 7.54 -7.60
N ILE A 201 16.18 8.29 -7.13
CA ILE A 201 16.26 9.75 -7.36
C ILE A 201 16.34 10.06 -8.86
N ARG A 202 17.18 9.33 -9.60
CA ARG A 202 17.33 9.50 -11.06
C ARG A 202 16.04 9.18 -11.78
N LYS A 203 15.34 8.09 -11.41
CA LYS A 203 14.08 7.72 -12.04
C LYS A 203 12.98 8.75 -11.78
N ALA A 204 12.88 9.26 -10.54
CA ALA A 204 11.95 10.32 -10.20
C ALA A 204 12.20 11.60 -11.02
N ARG A 205 13.46 11.98 -11.20
CA ARG A 205 13.85 13.12 -12.04
C ARG A 205 13.56 12.89 -13.53
N GLU A 206 13.87 11.71 -14.05
CA GLU A 206 13.57 11.31 -15.43
C GLU A 206 12.06 11.46 -15.72
N LEU A 207 11.23 11.00 -14.79
CA LEU A 207 9.78 11.09 -14.87
C LEU A 207 9.23 12.46 -14.47
N SER A 208 10.09 13.43 -14.12
CA SER A 208 9.69 14.76 -13.64
C SER A 208 8.66 14.70 -12.50
N CYS A 209 8.81 13.75 -11.58
CA CYS A 209 7.90 13.58 -10.45
C CYS A 209 7.97 14.78 -9.49
N ILE A 210 6.83 15.14 -8.91
CA ILE A 210 6.77 16.04 -7.76
C ILE A 210 7.24 15.23 -6.55
N SER A 211 8.52 15.35 -6.21
CA SER A 211 9.21 14.44 -5.29
C SER A 211 9.41 15.08 -3.93
N LEU A 212 8.97 14.38 -2.88
CA LEU A 212 9.13 14.79 -1.48
C LEU A 212 9.90 13.71 -0.74
N TYR A 213 10.98 14.09 -0.06
CA TYR A 213 11.90 13.20 0.63
C TYR A 213 11.85 13.42 2.14
N GLN A 214 11.82 12.31 2.88
CA GLN A 214 11.88 12.30 4.34
C GLN A 214 13.15 13.03 4.82
N GLY A 215 12.97 14.00 5.71
CA GLY A 215 14.02 14.86 6.24
C GLY A 215 14.32 16.12 5.40
N GLN A 216 13.73 16.28 4.21
CA GLN A 216 13.93 17.45 3.34
C GLN A 216 12.64 18.28 3.20
N GLU A 217 11.59 17.71 2.58
CA GLU A 217 10.31 18.40 2.41
C GLU A 217 9.28 18.04 3.49
N PHE A 218 9.49 16.93 4.19
CA PHE A 218 8.66 16.53 5.31
C PHE A 218 9.46 15.76 6.35
N GLY A 219 8.99 15.70 7.58
CA GLY A 219 9.67 14.96 8.63
C GLY A 219 9.05 15.14 10.00
N LEU A 220 9.79 14.69 11.00
CA LEU A 220 9.39 14.76 12.40
C LEU A 220 10.30 15.69 13.18
N ARG A 221 9.73 16.29 14.22
CA ARG A 221 10.42 17.01 15.28
C ARG A 221 9.93 16.42 16.59
N THR A 222 10.86 15.86 17.34
CA THR A 222 10.61 15.34 18.68
C THR A 222 11.31 16.24 19.67
N ASP A 223 10.57 16.70 20.68
CA ASP A 223 11.15 17.30 21.87
C ASP A 223 11.26 16.20 22.93
N GLU A 224 12.46 15.97 23.46
CA GLU A 224 12.72 14.93 24.47
C GLU A 224 11.92 15.15 25.76
N GLN A 225 11.40 16.36 25.98
CA GLN A 225 10.56 16.71 27.13
C GLN A 225 9.05 16.65 26.83
N SER A 226 8.67 16.44 25.56
CA SER A 226 7.28 16.41 25.12
C SER A 226 6.77 14.98 24.98
N GLU A 227 5.53 14.75 25.41
CA GLU A 227 4.81 13.50 25.11
C GLU A 227 4.23 13.49 23.68
N GLU A 228 4.46 14.54 22.90
CA GLU A 228 4.00 14.71 21.53
C GLU A 228 5.15 14.80 20.53
N THR A 229 4.96 14.13 19.39
CA THR A 229 5.78 14.28 18.19
C THR A 229 5.09 15.25 17.23
N GLN A 230 5.84 16.22 16.74
CA GLN A 230 5.37 17.12 15.69
C GLN A 230 5.82 16.61 14.32
N TRP A 231 4.89 16.55 13.39
CA TRP A 231 5.17 16.35 11.97
C TRP A 231 5.07 17.67 11.23
N TRP A 232 5.97 17.86 10.27
CA TRP A 232 5.94 18.94 9.30
C TRP A 232 5.99 18.34 7.89
N GLY A 233 5.26 18.94 6.96
CA GLY A 233 5.23 18.51 5.57
C GLY A 233 4.66 19.60 4.68
N VAL A 234 4.29 19.22 3.46
CA VAL A 234 3.81 20.15 2.43
C VAL A 234 2.54 19.66 1.76
N LYS A 235 1.68 20.61 1.39
CA LYS A 235 0.48 20.37 0.58
C LYS A 235 0.82 20.37 -0.92
N PRO A 236 -0.10 19.93 -1.81
CA PRO A 236 0.12 19.93 -3.24
C PRO A 236 0.41 21.32 -3.84
N ASP A 237 -0.07 22.40 -3.21
CA ASP A 237 0.21 23.79 -3.60
C ASP A 237 1.58 24.31 -3.11
N GLY A 238 2.36 23.47 -2.41
CA GLY A 238 3.65 23.81 -1.83
C GLY A 238 3.57 24.54 -0.48
N SER A 239 2.38 24.84 0.03
CA SER A 239 2.23 25.43 1.36
C SER A 239 2.58 24.43 2.45
N GLY A 240 3.18 24.93 3.54
CA GLY A 240 3.54 24.11 4.69
C GLY A 240 2.32 23.60 5.45
N MET A 241 2.48 22.43 6.06
CA MET A 241 1.49 21.81 6.94
C MET A 241 2.19 21.24 8.17
N CYS A 242 1.49 21.21 9.30
CA CYS A 242 1.94 20.53 10.50
C CYS A 242 0.80 19.76 11.15
N ALA A 243 1.18 18.75 11.93
CA ALA A 243 0.27 17.99 12.78
C ALA A 243 1.04 17.53 14.02
N SER A 244 0.34 17.32 15.13
CA SER A 244 0.94 16.78 16.36
C SER A 244 0.24 15.48 16.72
N PHE A 245 1.02 14.50 17.18
CA PHE A 245 0.48 13.22 17.63
C PHE A 245 1.29 12.67 18.81
N PRO A 246 0.73 11.74 19.59
CA PRO A 246 1.43 11.15 20.73
C PRO A 246 2.76 10.49 20.32
N ALA A 247 3.82 10.74 21.07
CA ALA A 247 5.17 10.27 20.74
C ALA A 247 5.31 8.74 20.74
N VAL A 248 4.46 8.07 21.51
CA VAL A 248 4.39 6.60 21.55
C VAL A 248 3.29 6.13 20.60
N THR A 249 3.70 5.56 19.48
CA THR A 249 2.82 4.89 18.51
C THR A 249 3.19 3.42 18.39
N ALA A 250 2.22 2.56 18.06
CA ALA A 250 2.49 1.15 17.74
C ALA A 250 3.17 0.95 16.36
N VAL A 251 3.37 2.05 15.62
CA VAL A 251 3.99 2.08 14.30
C VAL A 251 5.26 2.93 14.38
N LEU A 252 6.31 2.56 13.64
CA LEU A 252 7.54 3.34 13.57
C LEU A 252 7.26 4.80 13.14
N PRO A 253 7.85 5.81 13.82
CA PRO A 253 7.57 7.22 13.51
C PRO A 253 7.81 7.61 12.05
N LEU A 254 8.85 7.06 11.40
CA LEU A 254 9.11 7.32 9.97
C LEU A 254 7.98 6.85 9.06
N ASN A 255 7.32 5.73 9.38
CA ASN A 255 6.17 5.24 8.63
C ASN A 255 4.95 6.16 8.85
N VAL A 256 4.76 6.68 10.06
CA VAL A 256 3.73 7.67 10.35
C VAL A 256 3.97 8.95 9.54
N SER A 257 5.19 9.49 9.57
CA SER A 257 5.60 10.66 8.77
C SER A 257 5.35 10.47 7.28
N THR A 258 5.71 9.30 6.74
CA THR A 258 5.51 8.94 5.33
C THR A 258 4.02 8.85 4.98
N ALA A 259 3.20 8.25 5.84
CA ALA A 259 1.76 8.13 5.64
C ALA A 259 1.05 9.51 5.65
N LEU A 260 1.42 10.38 6.59
CA LEU A 260 0.89 11.74 6.67
C LEU A 260 1.21 12.52 5.40
N GLN A 261 2.46 12.45 4.93
CA GLN A 261 2.84 13.14 3.69
C GLN A 261 2.15 12.54 2.45
N ALA A 262 1.98 11.21 2.39
CA ALA A 262 1.27 10.57 1.29
C ALA A 262 -0.20 11.04 1.19
N LEU A 263 -0.90 11.15 2.32
CA LEU A 263 -2.28 11.68 2.37
C LEU A 263 -2.35 13.17 2.02
N ALA A 264 -1.38 13.96 2.49
CA ALA A 264 -1.28 15.38 2.14
C ALA A 264 -1.08 15.56 0.63
N SER A 265 -0.15 14.80 0.02
CA SER A 265 0.12 14.82 -1.42
C SER A 265 -1.06 14.34 -2.26
N ALA A 266 -1.88 13.43 -1.73
CA ALA A 266 -3.08 12.95 -2.43
C ALA A 266 -4.20 14.01 -2.50
N GLY A 267 -4.09 15.09 -1.70
CA GLY A 267 -5.13 16.12 -1.60
C GLY A 267 -6.43 15.57 -1.01
N THR A 268 -6.32 14.61 -0.10
CA THR A 268 -7.50 14.05 0.59
C THR A 268 -8.12 15.09 1.53
N GLU A 269 -9.43 15.01 1.77
CA GLU A 269 -10.16 15.91 2.67
C GLU A 269 -9.88 15.63 4.16
N VAL A 270 -8.85 14.85 4.49
CA VAL A 270 -8.48 14.56 5.88
C VAL A 270 -7.84 15.81 6.48
N ASP A 271 -8.46 16.33 7.54
CA ASP A 271 -7.81 17.31 8.41
C ASP A 271 -6.75 16.59 9.26
N LEU A 272 -5.52 16.48 8.73
CA LEU A 272 -4.43 15.79 9.43
C LEU A 272 -4.04 16.48 10.74
N GLU A 273 -4.30 17.78 10.90
CA GLU A 273 -4.00 18.50 12.14
C GLU A 273 -4.90 18.01 13.27
N GLN A 274 -6.18 17.75 12.99
CA GLN A 274 -7.14 17.22 13.96
C GLN A 274 -7.10 15.70 14.08
N ALA A 275 -6.92 14.99 12.97
CA ALA A 275 -7.01 13.53 12.92
C ALA A 275 -5.77 12.83 13.49
N ALA A 276 -4.61 13.49 13.54
CA ALA A 276 -3.37 12.88 14.01
C ALA A 276 -3.45 12.38 15.47
N GLY A 277 -4.37 12.89 16.28
CA GLY A 277 -4.64 12.36 17.63
C GLY A 277 -5.03 10.88 17.67
N ILE A 278 -5.65 10.34 16.61
CA ILE A 278 -6.01 8.92 16.56
C ILE A 278 -4.81 7.99 16.36
N LEU A 279 -3.63 8.53 16.03
CA LEU A 279 -2.42 7.74 15.76
C LEU A 279 -1.96 6.91 16.98
N ALA A 280 -2.30 7.31 18.21
CA ALA A 280 -2.09 6.49 19.41
C ALA A 280 -2.88 5.18 19.41
N THR A 281 -4.01 5.14 18.70
CA THR A 281 -4.89 3.96 18.63
C THR A 281 -4.60 3.07 17.42
N VAL A 282 -3.81 3.55 16.45
CA VAL A 282 -3.44 2.77 15.27
C VAL A 282 -2.66 1.54 15.71
N ARG A 283 -3.00 0.40 15.10
CA ARG A 283 -2.34 -0.88 15.28
C ARG A 283 -1.94 -1.42 13.91
N ALA A 284 -0.79 -2.09 13.87
CA ALA A 284 -0.36 -2.88 12.73
C ALA A 284 -0.11 -4.30 13.24
N PRO A 285 -1.05 -5.24 13.06
CA PRO A 285 -0.91 -6.62 13.53
C PRO A 285 0.44 -7.23 13.14
N GLY A 286 1.08 -7.94 14.07
CA GLY A 286 2.41 -8.52 13.88
C GLY A 286 3.58 -7.53 13.78
N ARG A 287 3.37 -6.23 14.02
CA ARG A 287 4.43 -5.19 14.03
C ARG A 287 4.58 -4.60 15.42
N GLN A 288 5.59 -5.07 16.17
CA GLN A 288 5.83 -4.68 17.57
C GLN A 288 4.57 -4.85 18.45
N GLU A 289 3.75 -5.85 18.14
CA GLU A 289 2.52 -6.14 18.86
C GLU A 289 2.83 -6.78 20.21
N LEU A 290 2.37 -6.16 21.29
CA LEU A 290 2.45 -6.74 22.63
C LEU A 290 1.44 -7.88 22.73
N THR A 291 1.91 -9.12 22.64
CA THR A 291 1.12 -10.30 22.99
C THR A 291 1.23 -10.55 24.49
N GLN A 292 0.15 -11.00 25.14
CA GLN A 292 0.23 -11.43 26.54
C GLN A 292 1.29 -12.53 26.68
N ASP A 293 2.21 -12.36 27.64
CA ASP A 293 3.06 -13.46 28.07
C ASP A 293 2.15 -14.59 28.55
N ARG A 294 2.32 -15.79 27.97
CA ARG A 294 1.65 -16.97 28.52
C ARG A 294 2.16 -17.15 29.95
N MET A 295 1.30 -16.88 30.94
CA MET A 295 1.51 -17.39 32.28
C MET A 295 1.51 -18.92 32.20
N THR A 296 2.70 -19.51 32.17
CA THR A 296 2.93 -20.95 32.32
C THR A 296 2.70 -21.37 33.76
#